data_AF-A0A9P0JQ57-F1
#
_entry.id   AF-A0A9P0JQ57-F1
#
_cell.length_a   1.000
_cell.length_b   1.000
_cell.length_c   1.000
_cell.angle_alpha   90.00
_cell.angle_beta   90.00
_cell.angle_gamma   90.00
#
_symmetry.space_group_name_H-M   'P 1'
#
loop_
_entity.id
_entity.type
_entity.pdbx_description
1 polymer ?
#
loop_
_entity_poly.entity_id
_entity_poly.type
_entity_poly.pdbx_seq_one_letter_code
_entity_poly.pdbx_strand_id
1 'polypeptide(L)' 'MKICLRYLGDPGYQQGISQERGVSQATLSRTVDRVVNSIVAQSNEWIKFPTTNHELMEAKRIWQGCINFRQQLV' A
#
# COMPACT_ATOMS: atom_id res chain seq x y z
N MET A 1 -1.44 7.67 -7.65
CA MET A 1 -1.35 7.08 -6.30
C MET A 1 -1.41 8.09 -5.15
N LYS A 2 -0.77 9.27 -5.20
CA LYS A 2 -0.72 10.23 -4.08
C LYS A 2 -2.10 10.64 -3.53
N ILE A 3 -3.10 10.81 -4.40
CA ILE A 3 -4.47 11.19 -4.01
C ILE A 3 -5.15 10.07 -3.20
N CYS A 4 -5.01 8.81 -3.61
CA CYS A 4 -5.58 7.66 -2.90
C CYS A 4 -4.95 7.49 -1.52
N LEU A 5 -3.63 7.60 -1.41
CA LEU A 5 -2.93 7.48 -0.13
C LEU A 5 -3.30 8.62 0.83
N ARG A 6 -3.45 9.84 0.31
CA ARG A 6 -3.87 10.99 1.13
C ARG A 6 -5.35 10.93 1.52
N TYR A 7 -6.20 10.40 0.64
CA TYR A 7 -7.63 10.13 0.93
C TYR A 7 -7.81 9.05 2.01
N LEU A 8 -6.94 8.04 2.04
CA LEU A 8 -6.95 6.97 3.06
C LEU A 8 -6.31 7.41 4.38
N GLY A 9 -5.30 8.28 4.33
CA GLY A 9 -4.53 8.72 5.49
C GLY A 9 -5.09 9.92 6.26
N ASP A 10 -6.05 10.65 5.68
CA ASP A 10 -6.67 11.83 6.31
C ASP A 10 -8.21 11.81 6.18
N PRO A 11 -8.94 11.41 7.24
CA PRO A 11 -10.40 11.33 7.25
C PRO A 11 -11.09 12.68 6.98
N GLY A 12 -10.46 13.80 7.35
CA GLY A 12 -11.03 15.15 7.16
C GLY A 12 -10.87 15.67 5.72
N TYR A 13 -9.97 15.05 4.94
CA TYR A 13 -9.63 15.47 3.58
C TYR A 13 -10.62 14.95 2.51
N GLN A 14 -11.53 14.04 2.88
CA GLN A 14 -12.47 13.41 1.94
C GLN A 14 -13.47 14.38 1.31
N GLN A 15 -13.83 15.47 2.03
CA GLN A 15 -14.75 16.50 1.53
C GLN A 15 -14.06 17.54 0.63
N GLY A 16 -12.78 17.83 0.88
CA GLY A 16 -12.04 18.92 0.19
C GLY A 16 -11.43 18.56 -1.17
N ILE A 17 -11.09 17.28 -1.41
CA ILE A 17 -10.44 16.87 -2.67
C ILE A 17 -11.34 17.10 -3.88
N SER A 18 -12.64 16.88 -3.76
CA SER A 18 -13.59 17.01 -4.87
C SER A 18 -13.58 18.44 -5.44
N GLN A 19 -13.53 19.44 -4.57
CA GLN A 19 -13.44 20.85 -4.93
C GLN A 19 -12.03 21.23 -5.40
N GLU A 20 -10.98 20.76 -4.71
CA GLU A 20 -9.58 21.07 -5.05
C GLU A 20 -9.15 20.50 -6.42
N ARG A 21 -9.78 19.41 -6.87
CA ARG A 21 -9.47 18.73 -8.14
C ARG A 21 -10.52 18.92 -9.23
N GLY A 22 -11.63 19.59 -8.92
CA GLY A 22 -12.73 19.81 -9.88
C GLY A 22 -13.42 18.53 -10.34
N VAL A 23 -13.42 17.47 -9.52
CA VAL A 23 -14.00 16.16 -9.86
C VAL A 23 -15.13 15.86 -8.89
N SER A 24 -16.26 15.33 -9.37
CA SER A 24 -17.39 15.00 -8.48
C SER A 24 -16.98 13.98 -7.40
N GLN A 25 -17.52 14.15 -6.19
CA GLN A 25 -17.23 13.28 -5.06
C GLN A 25 -17.54 11.80 -5.37
N ALA A 26 -18.60 11.53 -6.13
CA ALA A 26 -18.93 10.18 -6.63
C ALA A 26 -17.83 9.59 -7.53
N THR A 27 -17.16 10.41 -8.35
CA THR A 27 -16.07 9.94 -9.22
C THR A 27 -14.79 9.68 -8.42
N LEU A 28 -14.52 10.52 -7.41
CA LEU A 28 -13.42 10.29 -6.48
C LEU A 28 -13.62 8.99 -5.69
N SER A 29 -14.80 8.80 -5.10
CA SER A 29 -15.15 7.59 -4.35
C SER A 29 -15.00 6.33 -5.21
N ARG A 30 -15.58 6.30 -6.43
CA ARG A 30 -15.42 5.18 -7.36
C ARG A 30 -13.96 4.90 -7.73
N THR A 31 -13.15 5.96 -7.86
CA THR A 31 -11.73 5.82 -8.19
C THR A 31 -10.95 5.21 -7.04
N VAL A 32 -11.20 5.66 -5.81
CA VAL A 32 -10.59 5.11 -4.60
C VAL A 32 -10.99 3.65 -4.43
N ASP A 33 -12.28 3.32 -4.52
CA ASP A 33 -12.78 1.95 -4.42
C ASP A 33 -12.11 1.03 -5.44
N ARG A 34 -11.99 1.49 -6.70
CA ARG A 34 -11.31 0.69 -7.74
C ARG A 34 -9.85 0.42 -7.40
N VAL A 35 -9.14 1.41 -6.89
CA VAL A 35 -7.73 1.27 -6.49
C VAL A 35 -7.60 0.32 -5.30
N VAL A 36 -8.43 0.49 -4.27
CA VAL A 36 -8.45 -0.38 -3.09
C VAL A 36 -8.75 -1.82 -3.48
N ASN A 37 -9.78 -2.06 -4.28
CA ASN A 37 -10.12 -3.41 -4.74
C ASN A 37 -9.01 -4.05 -5.58
N SER A 38 -8.30 -3.26 -6.40
CA SER A 38 -7.15 -3.77 -7.17
C SER A 38 -5.98 -4.15 -6.25
N ILE A 39 -5.73 -3.37 -5.20
CA ILE A 39 -4.71 -3.68 -4.19
C ILE A 39 -5.10 -4.93 -3.41
N VAL A 40 -6.36 -5.05 -2.97
CA VAL A 40 -6.85 -6.22 -2.24
C VAL A 40 -6.79 -7.48 -3.11
N ALA A 41 -7.08 -7.38 -4.40
CA ALA A 41 -6.97 -8.51 -5.32
C ALA A 41 -5.52 -9.02 -5.46
N GLN A 42 -4.53 -8.14 -5.35
CA GLN A 42 -3.11 -8.48 -5.48
C GLN A 42 -2.40 -8.69 -4.14
N SER A 43 -3.03 -8.34 -3.01
CA SER A 43 -2.36 -8.31 -1.70
C SER A 43 -1.87 -9.70 -1.26
N ASN A 44 -2.61 -10.76 -1.60
CA ASN A 44 -2.26 -12.15 -1.33
C ASN A 44 -0.98 -12.60 -2.06
N GLU A 45 -0.59 -11.91 -3.14
CA GLU A 45 0.66 -12.18 -3.85
C GLU A 45 1.85 -11.48 -3.18
N TRP A 46 1.61 -10.30 -2.59
CA TRP A 46 2.65 -9.45 -2.01
C TRP A 46 2.97 -9.81 -0.56
N ILE A 47 1.97 -10.18 0.22
CA ILE A 47 2.11 -10.50 1.65
C ILE A 47 1.89 -12.00 1.82
N LYS A 48 2.97 -12.77 1.72
CA LYS A 48 2.98 -14.20 2.01
C LYS A 48 3.64 -14.44 3.36
N PHE A 49 2.86 -14.93 4.32
CA PHE A 49 3.43 -15.38 5.58
C PHE A 49 4.04 -16.77 5.40
N PRO A 50 5.27 -17.00 5.89
CA PRO A 50 5.85 -18.33 5.90
C PRO A 50 4.94 -19.31 6.65
N THR A 51 4.64 -20.44 6.01
CA THR A 51 3.83 -21.52 6.59
C THR A 51 4.69 -22.71 7.03
N THR A 52 5.92 -22.79 6.53
CA THR A 52 6.89 -23.82 6.89
C THR A 52 8.13 -23.23 7.55
N ASN A 53 8.82 -24.06 8.35
CA ASN A 53 10.12 -23.69 8.94
C ASN A 53 11.17 -23.34 7.87
N HIS A 54 11.12 -24.00 6.71
CA HIS A 54 12.00 -23.71 5.59
C HIS A 54 11.75 -22.31 5.01
N GLU A 55 10.49 -21.96 4.73
CA GLU A 55 10.10 -20.63 4.26
C GLU A 55 10.47 -19.53 5.27
N LEU A 56 10.34 -19.82 6.57
CA LEU A 56 10.71 -18.88 7.62
C LEU A 56 12.22 -18.63 7.66
N MET A 57 13.03 -19.68 7.54
CA MET A 57 14.49 -19.54 7.48
C MET A 57 14.94 -18.76 6.25
N GLU A 58 14.35 -19.03 5.09
CA GLU A 58 14.67 -18.32 3.85
C GLU A 58 14.26 -16.84 3.92
N ALA A 59 13.06 -16.53 4.44
CA ALA A 59 12.63 -15.15 4.66
C ALA A 59 13.55 -14.40 5.62
N LYS A 60 14.02 -15.04 6.70
CA LYS A 60 15.01 -14.46 7.64
C LYS A 60 16.34 -14.17 6.95
N ARG A 61 16.83 -15.09 6.10
CA ARG A 61 18.06 -14.93 5.33
C ARG A 61 17.97 -13.73 4.37
N ILE A 62 16.88 -13.63 3.62
CA ILE A 62 16.62 -12.49 2.71
C ILE A 62 16.58 -11.18 3.49
N TRP A 63 15.84 -11.16 4.60
CA TRP A 63 15.71 -9.97 5.46
C TRP A 63 17.06 -9.49 6.01
N GLN A 64 17.91 -10.40 6.47
CA GLN A 64 19.27 -10.08 6.93
C GLN A 64 20.13 -9.48 5.79
N GLY A 65 20.01 -10.00 4.57
CA GLY A 65 20.66 -9.40 3.39
C GLY A 65 20.19 -7.97 3.10
N CYS A 66 18.89 -7.70 3.23
CA CYS A 66 18.34 -6.36 3.06
C CYS A 66 18.68 -5.38 4.19
N ILE A 67 18.92 -5.86 5.42
CA ILE A 67 19.42 -5.03 6.53
C ILE A 67 20.83 -4.52 6.23
N ASN A 68 21.71 -5.39 5.72
CA ASN A 68 23.09 -5.01 5.41
C ASN A 68 23.16 -3.96 4.29
N PHE A 69 22.23 -3.99 3.32
CA PHE A 69 22.10 -2.94 2.30
C PHE A 69 21.70 -1.58 2.89
N ARG A 70 20.87 -1.58 3.95
CA ARG A 70 20.39 -0.36 4.60
C ARG A 70 21.46 0.31 5.47
N GLN A 71 22.42 -0.44 5.98
CA GLN A 71 23.52 0.08 6.81
C GLN A 71 24.65 0.74 6.00
N GLN A 72 24.70 0.54 4.68
CA GLN A 72 25.70 1.17 3.81
C GLN A 72 25.24 2.51 3.21
N LEU A 73 24.00 2.93 3.49
CA LEU A 73 23.40 4.17 2.97
C LEU A 73 23.09 5.19 4.08
N VAL A 74 23.64 4.99 5.29
CA VAL A 74 23.58 5.93 6.43
C VAL A 74 24.98 6.45 6.72
#